data_AF-A0A2E9QYY5-F1
#
_entry.id   AF-A0A2E9QYY5-F1
#
_cell.length_a   1.000
_cell.length_b   1.000
_cell.length_c   1.000
_cell.angle_alpha   90.00
_cell.angle_beta   90.00
_cell.angle_gamma   90.00
#
_symmetry.space_group_name_H-M   'P 1'
#
loop_
_entity.id
_entity.type
_entity.pdbx_description
1 polymer ?
#
loop_
_entity_poly.entity_id
_entity_poly.type
_entity_poly.pdbx_seq_one_letter_code
_entity_poly.pdbx_strand_id
1 'polypeptide(L)'
;MFFGVDVLAAVLDFIPKILGAVLGVFAGWMWGQWQAGSAWKKREFNNSILLSLNIIEPFTEPREDKAVASLKLRTLFERDLRHVMRNTAMQSEVRAAMERAKAEGPVLSFPEEDSWYILNTILNQIAEQFAAGTMRDDMGGEVQKRWYVFCLTYEHSELMHQFKPRILLIDKERFLAFPKEGEVLLESYKHEVRVDTIRLMQEKYEKHPHLFMELELAL
;
A
#
# COMPACT_ATOMS: atom_id res chain seq x y z
N MET A 1 20.75 -64.25 11.56
CA MET A 1 20.24 -63.76 10.27
C MET A 1 18.76 -63.35 10.42
N PHE A 2 18.47 -62.33 11.25
CA PHE A 2 17.10 -61.85 11.50
C PHE A 2 16.92 -60.34 11.26
N PHE A 3 18.01 -59.60 11.00
CA PHE A 3 17.98 -58.14 10.79
C PHE A 3 17.29 -57.68 9.49
N GLY A 4 17.01 -58.57 8.53
CA GLY A 4 16.46 -58.19 7.23
C GLY A 4 14.95 -57.96 7.20
N VAL A 5 14.19 -58.69 8.03
CA VAL A 5 12.72 -58.69 7.98
C VAL A 5 12.15 -57.50 8.77
N ASP A 6 12.73 -57.19 9.93
CA ASP A 6 12.30 -56.05 10.76
C ASP A 6 12.61 -54.71 10.08
N VAL A 7 13.73 -54.62 9.36
CA VAL A 7 14.09 -53.43 8.57
C VAL A 7 13.13 -53.26 7.38
N LEU A 8 12.75 -54.35 6.71
CA LEU A 8 11.80 -54.29 5.58
C LEU A 8 10.40 -53.84 6.05
N ALA A 9 9.94 -54.36 7.19
CA ALA A 9 8.65 -53.97 7.79
C ALA A 9 8.65 -52.50 8.24
N ALA A 10 9.75 -52.04 8.86
CA ALA A 10 9.90 -50.63 9.26
C ALA A 10 9.93 -49.68 8.05
N VAL A 11 10.58 -50.07 6.94
CA VAL A 11 10.59 -49.30 5.69
C VAL A 11 9.19 -49.23 5.08
N LEU A 12 8.47 -50.36 5.02
CA LEU A 12 7.11 -50.43 4.49
C LEU A 12 6.12 -49.55 5.29
N ASP A 13 6.27 -49.46 6.61
CA ASP A 13 5.43 -48.58 7.46
C ASP A 13 5.77 -47.08 7.32
N PHE A 14 6.98 -46.77 6.84
CA PHE A 14 7.44 -45.40 6.64
C PHE A 14 7.06 -44.83 5.26
N ILE A 15 6.88 -45.70 4.26
CA ILE A 15 6.49 -45.31 2.88
C ILE A 15 5.19 -44.48 2.85
N PRO A 16 4.07 -44.88 3.50
CA PRO A 16 2.83 -44.11 3.49
C PRO A 16 2.99 -42.72 4.12
N LYS A 17 3.83 -42.61 5.16
CA LYS A 17 4.10 -41.35 5.87
C LYS A 17 4.89 -40.38 5.00
N ILE A 18 5.91 -40.88 4.29
CA ILE A 18 6.64 -40.10 3.28
C ILE A 18 5.71 -39.73 2.13
N LEU A 19 4.93 -40.67 1.60
CA LEU A 19 4.03 -40.41 0.47
C LEU A 19 3.01 -39.32 0.82
N GLY A 20 2.42 -39.38 2.02
CA GLY A 20 1.50 -38.38 2.51
C GLY A 20 2.14 -36.99 2.60
N ALA A 21 3.37 -36.91 3.13
CA ALA A 21 4.11 -35.64 3.20
C ALA A 21 4.44 -35.09 1.81
N VAL A 22 4.91 -35.94 0.89
CA VAL A 22 5.23 -35.55 -0.50
C VAL A 22 3.97 -35.09 -1.24
N LEU A 23 2.86 -35.80 -1.11
CA LEU A 23 1.58 -35.41 -1.71
C LEU A 23 1.06 -34.08 -1.14
N GLY A 24 1.19 -33.86 0.18
CA GLY A 24 0.81 -32.60 0.81
C GLY A 24 1.64 -31.42 0.30
N VAL A 25 2.97 -31.58 0.22
CA VAL A 25 3.87 -30.55 -0.35
C VAL A 25 3.55 -30.29 -1.81
N PHE A 26 3.32 -31.33 -2.60
CA PHE A 26 3.00 -31.20 -4.02
C PHE A 26 1.66 -30.50 -4.25
N ALA A 27 0.62 -30.86 -3.48
CA ALA A 27 -0.69 -30.21 -3.54
C ALA A 27 -0.60 -28.73 -3.14
N GLY A 28 0.13 -28.41 -2.06
CA GLY A 28 0.37 -27.03 -1.64
C GLY A 28 1.13 -26.21 -2.68
N TRP A 29 2.16 -26.80 -3.32
CA TRP A 29 2.91 -26.15 -4.38
C TRP A 29 2.05 -25.86 -5.62
N MET A 30 1.27 -26.85 -6.08
CA MET A 30 0.35 -26.64 -7.21
C MET A 30 -0.69 -25.56 -6.92
N TRP A 31 -1.27 -25.57 -5.72
CA TRP A 31 -2.23 -24.55 -5.30
C TRP A 31 -1.61 -23.15 -5.29
N GLY A 32 -0.40 -23.01 -4.75
CA GLY A 32 0.35 -21.74 -4.76
C GLY A 32 0.64 -21.24 -6.17
N GLN A 33 1.07 -22.12 -7.08
CA GLN A 33 1.31 -21.77 -8.48
C GLN A 33 0.03 -21.35 -9.21
N TRP A 34 -1.08 -22.06 -8.97
CA TRP A 34 -2.37 -21.70 -9.55
C TRP A 34 -2.86 -20.34 -9.07
N GLN A 35 -2.75 -20.06 -7.76
CA GLN A 35 -3.11 -18.76 -7.20
C GLN A 35 -2.22 -17.63 -7.74
N ALA A 36 -0.91 -17.86 -7.85
CA ALA A 36 0.02 -16.90 -8.45
C ALA A 36 -0.30 -16.63 -9.92
N GLY A 37 -0.60 -17.67 -10.70
CA GLY A 37 -1.03 -17.53 -12.09
C GLY A 37 -2.35 -16.80 -12.25
N SER A 38 -3.30 -17.02 -11.35
CA SER A 38 -4.59 -16.29 -11.32
C SER A 38 -4.39 -14.81 -11.00
N ALA A 39 -3.59 -14.48 -9.98
CA ALA A 39 -3.25 -13.10 -9.62
C ALA A 39 -2.53 -12.37 -10.75
N TRP A 40 -1.59 -13.04 -11.44
CA TRP A 40 -0.91 -12.50 -12.61
C TRP A 40 -1.87 -12.20 -13.76
N LYS A 41 -2.81 -13.11 -14.06
CA LYS A 41 -3.83 -12.91 -15.11
C LYS A 41 -4.75 -11.74 -14.79
N LYS A 42 -5.15 -11.59 -13.52
CA LYS A 42 -6.00 -10.48 -13.05
C LYS A 42 -5.24 -9.16 -12.85
N ARG A 43 -3.90 -9.22 -12.82
CA ARG A 43 -3.01 -8.09 -12.50
C ARG A 43 -3.35 -7.44 -11.14
N GLU A 44 -3.89 -8.24 -10.23
CA GLU A 44 -4.23 -7.87 -8.86
C GLU A 44 -3.06 -8.27 -7.96
N PHE A 45 -2.29 -7.29 -7.48
CA PHE A 45 -1.17 -7.54 -6.58
C PHE A 45 -1.57 -7.18 -5.14
N ASN A 46 -2.60 -7.87 -4.64
CA ASN A 46 -3.20 -7.61 -3.32
C ASN A 46 -2.27 -7.95 -2.14
N ASN A 47 -1.09 -8.51 -2.44
CA ASN A 47 -0.07 -8.84 -1.46
C ASN A 47 1.07 -7.81 -1.45
N SER A 48 1.07 -6.81 -2.33
CA SER A 48 2.05 -5.72 -2.27
C SER A 48 1.36 -4.40 -1.96
N ILE A 49 2.07 -3.53 -1.25
CA ILE A 49 1.65 -2.18 -0.92
C ILE A 49 2.73 -1.22 -1.37
N LEU A 50 2.30 -0.12 -1.98
CA LEU A 50 3.18 0.90 -2.55
C LEU A 50 3.04 2.20 -1.77
N LEU A 51 4.16 2.77 -1.30
CA LEU A 51 4.19 4.14 -0.80
C LEU A 51 4.51 5.09 -1.94
N SER A 52 3.55 5.96 -2.28
CA SER A 52 3.70 6.97 -3.31
C SER A 52 3.80 8.35 -2.67
N LEU A 53 4.86 9.08 -2.99
CA LEU A 53 4.96 10.51 -2.76
C LEU A 53 4.24 11.23 -3.92
N ASN A 54 3.24 12.04 -3.57
CA ASN A 54 2.46 12.83 -4.53
C ASN A 54 2.87 14.30 -4.37
N ILE A 55 3.57 14.81 -5.37
CA ILE A 55 4.11 16.16 -5.35
C ILE A 55 3.14 17.05 -6.11
N ILE A 56 2.51 17.96 -5.38
CA ILE A 56 1.60 18.97 -5.92
C ILE A 56 2.37 20.28 -6.05
N GLU A 57 2.30 20.93 -7.21
CA GLU A 57 2.88 22.26 -7.43
C GLU A 57 1.78 23.18 -7.99
N PRO A 58 1.16 24.05 -7.17
CA PRO A 58 0.18 25.01 -7.66
C PRO A 58 0.85 26.06 -8.56
N PHE A 59 0.13 26.49 -9.60
CA PHE A 59 0.58 27.58 -10.46
C PHE A 59 -0.02 28.90 -9.97
N THR A 60 0.82 29.92 -9.87
CA THR A 60 0.40 31.27 -9.45
C THR A 60 -0.17 32.09 -10.59
N GLU A 61 0.17 31.75 -11.83
CA GLU A 61 -0.29 32.45 -13.03
C GLU A 61 -1.03 31.49 -13.97
N PRO A 62 -2.13 31.93 -14.62
CA PRO A 62 -2.83 31.12 -15.60
C PRO A 62 -1.91 30.77 -16.76
N ARG A 63 -1.71 29.48 -16.99
CA ARG A 63 -0.97 28.98 -18.14
C ARG A 63 -1.87 28.95 -19.38
N GLU A 64 -1.27 28.95 -20.58
CA GLU A 64 -2.00 28.80 -21.85
C GLU A 64 -2.83 27.50 -21.90
N ASP A 65 -2.37 26.46 -21.21
CA ASP A 65 -3.04 25.17 -21.04
C ASP A 65 -4.14 25.16 -19.96
N LYS A 66 -4.45 26.32 -19.35
CA LYS A 66 -5.45 26.48 -18.26
C LYS A 66 -5.20 25.61 -17.02
N ALA A 67 -4.05 24.95 -16.91
CA ALA A 67 -3.74 24.14 -15.75
C ALA A 67 -3.50 25.03 -14.52
N VAL A 68 -4.09 24.66 -13.40
CA VAL A 68 -4.02 25.41 -12.12
C VAL A 68 -2.98 24.83 -11.14
N ALA A 69 -2.57 23.58 -11.37
CA ALA A 69 -1.52 22.91 -10.62
C ALA A 69 -0.86 21.83 -11.48
N SER A 70 0.30 21.32 -11.05
CA SER A 70 0.86 20.06 -11.55
C SER A 70 0.92 18.99 -10.46
N LEU A 71 0.83 17.74 -10.90
CA LEU A 71 0.91 16.57 -10.03
C LEU A 71 1.95 15.59 -10.57
N LYS A 72 2.99 15.34 -9.76
CA LYS A 72 4.06 14.37 -10.05
C LYS A 72 3.98 13.21 -9.07
N LEU A 73 4.13 11.99 -9.58
CA LEU A 73 4.01 10.78 -8.78
C LEU A 73 5.37 10.10 -8.65
N ARG A 74 5.83 9.85 -7.43
CA ARG A 74 7.08 9.12 -7.17
C ARG A 74 6.80 7.95 -6.23
N THR A 75 7.42 6.81 -6.50
CA THR A 75 7.38 5.66 -5.61
C THR A 75 8.55 5.74 -4.65
N LEU A 76 8.27 5.74 -3.35
CA LEU A 76 9.32 5.65 -2.31
C LEU A 76 9.70 4.19 -2.07
N PHE A 77 8.70 3.31 -1.97
CA PHE A 77 8.92 1.87 -1.97
C PHE A 77 7.69 1.10 -2.45
N GLU A 78 7.92 -0.13 -2.88
CA GLU A 78 6.90 -1.18 -2.99
C GLU A 78 7.38 -2.40 -2.21
N ARG A 79 6.55 -2.92 -1.30
CA ARG A 79 6.90 -4.05 -0.42
C ARG A 79 5.72 -5.01 -0.29
N ASP A 80 6.00 -6.24 0.14
CA ASP A 80 4.93 -7.19 0.51
C ASP A 80 4.15 -6.66 1.73
N LEU A 81 2.83 -6.81 1.71
CA LEU A 81 1.93 -6.34 2.76
C LEU A 81 2.31 -6.96 4.12
N ARG A 82 2.80 -8.20 4.15
CA ARG A 82 3.27 -8.87 5.38
C ARG A 82 4.53 -8.24 5.97
N HIS A 83 5.33 -7.59 5.14
CA HIS A 83 6.52 -6.88 5.60
C HIS A 83 6.16 -5.55 6.26
N VAL A 84 5.16 -4.84 5.71
CA VAL A 84 4.66 -3.58 6.27
C VAL A 84 3.75 -3.82 7.48
N MET A 85 2.86 -4.81 7.40
CA MET A 85 1.90 -5.18 8.43
C MET A 85 2.11 -6.62 8.87
N ARG A 86 2.78 -6.83 10.01
CA ARG A 86 3.07 -8.19 10.52
C ARG A 86 1.83 -8.91 11.07
N ASN A 87 0.83 -8.17 11.51
CA ASN A 87 -0.40 -8.71 12.07
C ASN A 87 -1.34 -9.18 10.94
N THR A 88 -1.74 -10.46 10.97
CA THR A 88 -2.63 -11.05 9.95
C THR A 88 -4.05 -10.50 9.99
N ALA A 89 -4.57 -10.09 11.15
CA ALA A 89 -5.88 -9.45 11.26
C ALA A 89 -5.88 -8.09 10.55
N MET A 90 -4.83 -7.26 10.73
CA MET A 90 -4.70 -6.00 9.99
C MET A 90 -4.63 -6.23 8.47
N GLN A 91 -3.92 -7.27 8.03
CA GLN A 91 -3.88 -7.62 6.61
C GLN A 91 -5.27 -8.01 6.08
N SER A 92 -6.05 -8.74 6.88
CA SER A 92 -7.44 -9.10 6.53
C SER A 92 -8.32 -7.86 6.43
N GLU A 93 -8.21 -6.91 7.36
CA GLU A 93 -8.95 -5.65 7.33
C GLU A 93 -8.61 -4.80 6.10
N VAL A 94 -7.32 -4.71 5.73
CA VAL A 94 -6.90 -4.01 4.50
C VAL A 94 -7.51 -4.68 3.27
N ARG A 95 -7.50 -6.01 3.19
CA ARG A 95 -8.12 -6.73 2.05
C ARG A 95 -9.63 -6.53 2.01
N ALA A 96 -10.30 -6.56 3.16
CA ALA A 96 -11.74 -6.29 3.25
C ALA A 96 -12.06 -4.86 2.79
N ALA A 97 -11.25 -3.88 3.21
CA ALA A 97 -11.39 -2.50 2.80
C ALA A 97 -11.15 -2.32 1.29
N MET A 98 -10.20 -3.04 0.69
CA MET A 98 -9.97 -3.03 -0.76
C MET A 98 -11.19 -3.54 -1.55
N GLU A 99 -11.88 -4.56 -1.05
CA GLU A 99 -13.11 -5.04 -1.68
C GLU A 99 -14.26 -4.01 -1.56
N ARG A 100 -14.38 -3.34 -0.41
CA ARG A 100 -15.35 -2.22 -0.22
C ARG A 100 -15.05 -1.03 -1.13
N ALA A 101 -13.77 -0.69 -1.31
CA ALA A 101 -13.33 0.46 -2.11
C ALA A 101 -13.78 0.40 -3.58
N LYS A 102 -14.05 -0.80 -4.11
CA LYS A 102 -14.64 -0.98 -5.45
C LYS A 102 -16.02 -0.33 -5.58
N ALA A 103 -16.78 -0.20 -4.50
CA ALA A 103 -18.10 0.42 -4.46
C ALA A 103 -18.12 1.78 -3.77
N GLU A 104 -17.31 1.96 -2.71
CA GLU A 104 -17.32 3.15 -1.84
C GLU A 104 -16.33 4.25 -2.27
N GLY A 105 -15.51 3.98 -3.28
CA GLY A 105 -14.47 4.88 -3.77
C GLY A 105 -13.06 4.51 -3.29
N PRO A 106 -12.03 5.16 -3.85
CA PRO A 106 -10.64 4.71 -3.75
C PRO A 106 -10.03 4.81 -2.34
N VAL A 107 -10.54 5.62 -1.43
CA VAL A 107 -9.98 5.73 -0.07
C VAL A 107 -10.49 4.56 0.78
N LEU A 108 -9.55 3.77 1.33
CA LEU A 108 -9.89 2.60 2.13
C LEU A 108 -10.56 3.01 3.45
N SER A 109 -11.77 2.50 3.67
CA SER A 109 -12.55 2.72 4.90
C SER A 109 -12.27 1.62 5.93
N PHE A 110 -12.03 2.02 7.18
CA PHE A 110 -11.88 1.13 8.33
C PHE A 110 -12.76 1.60 9.50
N PRO A 111 -13.10 0.69 10.45
CA PRO A 111 -13.64 1.08 11.75
C PRO A 111 -12.70 2.06 12.47
N GLU A 112 -13.26 2.99 13.23
CA GLU A 112 -12.50 4.05 13.90
C GLU A 112 -11.49 3.48 14.91
N GLU A 113 -11.91 2.44 15.63
CA GLU A 113 -11.11 1.69 16.59
C GLU A 113 -9.89 1.00 15.96
N ASP A 114 -9.97 0.62 14.69
CA ASP A 114 -8.92 -0.13 13.98
C ASP A 114 -8.01 0.77 13.15
N SER A 115 -8.56 1.87 12.61
CA SER A 115 -7.84 2.81 11.75
C SER A 115 -6.51 3.27 12.36
N TRP A 116 -6.52 3.62 13.65
CA TRP A 116 -5.31 4.12 14.31
C TRP A 116 -4.19 3.08 14.27
N TYR A 117 -4.48 1.80 14.55
CA TYR A 117 -3.45 0.75 14.55
C TYR A 117 -2.90 0.47 13.15
N ILE A 118 -3.76 0.50 12.13
CA ILE A 118 -3.36 0.29 10.73
C ILE A 118 -2.47 1.45 10.27
N LEU A 119 -2.91 2.68 10.48
CA LEU A 119 -2.18 3.87 10.04
C LEU A 119 -0.91 4.07 10.85
N ASN A 120 -0.90 3.82 12.15
CA ASN A 120 0.30 3.91 12.98
C ASN A 120 1.37 2.89 12.57
N THR A 121 0.96 1.70 12.14
CA THR A 121 1.89 0.71 11.58
C THR A 121 2.57 1.25 10.31
N ILE A 122 1.82 1.93 9.45
CA ILE A 122 2.36 2.59 8.25
C ILE A 122 3.25 3.78 8.63
N LEU A 123 2.81 4.62 9.57
CA LEU A 123 3.59 5.77 10.07
C LEU A 123 4.98 5.32 10.51
N ASN A 124 5.07 4.22 11.28
CA ASN A 124 6.35 3.68 11.72
C ASN A 124 7.25 3.26 10.55
N GLN A 125 6.68 2.67 9.50
CA GLN A 125 7.43 2.28 8.29
C GLN A 125 7.93 3.49 7.48
N ILE A 126 7.18 4.61 7.51
CA ILE A 126 7.61 5.86 6.90
C ILE A 126 8.70 6.49 7.77
N ALA A 127 8.45 6.67 9.07
CA ALA A 127 9.39 7.28 10.02
C ALA A 127 10.76 6.58 10.03
N GLU A 128 10.79 5.25 9.95
CA GLU A 128 12.03 4.46 9.85
C GLU A 128 12.92 4.89 8.66
N GLN A 129 12.33 5.26 7.53
CA GLN A 129 13.08 5.70 6.34
C GLN A 129 13.69 7.09 6.49
N PHE A 130 13.11 7.94 7.34
CA PHE A 130 13.56 9.30 7.59
C PHE A 130 14.30 9.44 8.93
N ALA A 131 14.58 8.33 9.61
CA ALA A 131 15.17 8.33 10.95
C ALA A 131 16.51 9.08 11.02
N ALA A 132 17.32 9.03 9.95
CA ALA A 132 18.58 9.77 9.91
C ALA A 132 18.39 11.29 10.00
N GLY A 133 17.37 11.84 9.34
CA GLY A 133 17.04 13.26 9.43
C GLY A 133 16.49 13.61 10.82
N THR A 134 15.61 12.78 11.38
CA THR A 134 15.11 12.95 12.75
C THR A 134 16.25 12.95 13.78
N MET A 135 17.21 12.03 13.66
CA MET A 135 18.37 11.99 14.56
C MET A 135 19.28 13.21 14.37
N ARG A 136 19.48 13.68 13.13
CA ARG A 136 20.26 14.90 12.88
C ARG A 136 19.62 16.12 13.55
N ASP A 137 18.31 16.24 13.43
CA ASP A 137 17.53 17.31 14.06
C ASP A 137 17.63 17.29 15.59
N ASP A 138 17.45 16.10 16.19
CA ASP A 138 17.59 15.91 17.65
C ASP A 138 18.98 16.30 18.16
N MET A 139 20.02 16.07 17.34
CA MET A 139 21.40 16.47 17.62
C MET A 139 21.68 17.96 17.33
N GLY A 140 20.67 18.77 16.97
CA GLY A 140 20.80 20.19 16.67
C GLY A 140 21.42 20.49 15.29
N GLY A 141 21.47 19.50 14.40
CA GLY A 141 21.92 19.69 13.03
C GLY A 141 20.85 20.37 12.16
N GLU A 142 21.28 21.04 11.10
CA GLU A 142 20.36 21.67 10.15
C GLU A 142 19.64 20.61 9.31
N VAL A 143 18.30 20.64 9.34
CA VAL A 143 17.41 19.77 8.57
C VAL A 143 16.27 20.57 7.95
N GLN A 144 15.65 20.03 6.90
CA GLN A 144 14.38 20.53 6.40
C GLN A 144 13.23 19.72 6.98
N LYS A 145 12.28 20.40 7.62
CA LYS A 145 11.07 19.80 8.18
C LYS A 145 9.85 20.14 7.36
N ARG A 146 8.99 19.15 7.12
CA ARG A 146 7.69 19.34 6.48
C ARG A 146 6.66 18.40 7.06
N TRP A 147 5.43 18.90 7.20
CA TRP A 147 4.28 18.08 7.58
C TRP A 147 3.70 17.39 6.36
N TYR A 148 3.48 16.10 6.49
CA TYR A 148 2.83 15.26 5.49
C TYR A 148 1.56 14.66 6.06
N VAL A 149 0.60 14.40 5.19
CA VAL A 149 -0.58 13.59 5.43
C VAL A 149 -0.52 12.35 4.57
N PHE A 150 -1.00 11.22 5.09
CA PHE A 150 -1.20 10.03 4.30
C PHE A 150 -2.48 9.27 4.65
N CYS A 151 -2.94 8.49 3.67
CA CYS A 151 -3.99 7.50 3.85
C CYS A 151 -3.75 6.30 2.93
N LEU A 152 -4.52 5.23 3.14
CA LEU A 152 -4.56 4.08 2.25
C LEU A 152 -5.59 4.29 1.14
N THR A 153 -5.22 3.97 -0.09
CA THR A 153 -6.12 3.97 -1.24
C THR A 153 -6.02 2.67 -2.03
N TYR A 154 -7.10 2.32 -2.73
CA TYR A 154 -7.18 1.26 -3.71
C TYR A 154 -7.95 1.76 -4.91
N GLU A 155 -7.22 2.40 -5.81
CA GLU A 155 -7.78 2.95 -7.04
C GLU A 155 -8.13 1.80 -7.99
N HIS A 156 -9.33 1.85 -8.57
CA HIS A 156 -9.79 0.91 -9.61
C HIS A 156 -10.28 1.70 -10.82
N SER A 157 -9.56 1.63 -11.93
CA SER A 157 -9.91 2.29 -13.19
C SER A 157 -9.51 1.40 -14.37
N GLU A 158 -10.30 1.42 -15.44
CA GLU A 158 -10.00 0.71 -16.69
C GLU A 158 -8.68 1.17 -17.34
N LEU A 159 -8.24 2.40 -17.03
CA LEU A 159 -6.98 2.95 -17.51
C LEU A 159 -5.75 2.36 -16.79
N MET A 160 -5.96 1.66 -15.67
CA MET A 160 -4.90 1.08 -14.87
C MET A 160 -4.64 -0.37 -15.22
N HIS A 161 -3.36 -0.71 -15.34
CA HIS A 161 -2.92 -2.07 -15.65
C HIS A 161 -2.68 -2.92 -14.41
N GLN A 162 -2.58 -2.32 -13.21
CA GLN A 162 -2.28 -3.03 -11.98
C GLN A 162 -3.06 -2.43 -10.82
N PHE A 163 -3.77 -3.30 -10.10
CA PHE A 163 -4.52 -2.92 -8.91
C PHE A 163 -3.71 -3.32 -7.68
N LYS A 164 -3.37 -2.31 -6.88
CA LYS A 164 -2.54 -2.44 -5.67
C LYS A 164 -3.04 -1.45 -4.62
N PRO A 165 -3.07 -1.82 -3.33
CA PRO A 165 -3.22 -0.84 -2.27
C PRO A 165 -2.02 0.11 -2.29
N ARG A 166 -2.28 1.40 -2.16
CA ARG A 166 -1.29 2.47 -2.17
C ARG A 166 -1.42 3.29 -0.91
N ILE A 167 -0.30 3.72 -0.37
CA ILE A 167 -0.23 4.76 0.64
C ILE A 167 0.08 6.03 -0.12
N LEU A 168 -0.82 7.01 -0.09
CA LEU A 168 -0.60 8.30 -0.71
C LEU A 168 -0.05 9.25 0.33
N LEU A 169 1.22 9.60 0.21
CA LEU A 169 1.90 10.59 1.06
C LEU A 169 1.96 11.92 0.33
N ILE A 170 1.45 12.97 0.96
CA ILE A 170 1.32 14.30 0.37
C ILE A 170 1.73 15.36 1.40
N ASP A 171 2.48 16.37 0.98
CA ASP A 171 2.76 17.54 1.82
C ASP A 171 1.42 18.17 2.26
N LYS A 172 1.24 18.38 3.56
CA LYS A 172 -0.06 18.72 4.16
C LYS A 172 -0.58 20.06 3.64
N GLU A 173 0.28 21.08 3.56
CA GLU A 173 -0.11 22.40 3.07
C GLU A 173 -0.58 22.32 1.61
N ARG A 174 0.17 21.60 0.78
CA ARG A 174 -0.17 21.39 -0.63
C ARG A 174 -1.40 20.51 -0.83
N PHE A 175 -1.62 19.53 0.05
CA PHE A 175 -2.84 18.72 0.06
C PHE A 175 -4.07 19.57 0.35
N LEU A 176 -4.02 20.40 1.39
CA LEU A 176 -5.13 21.29 1.75
C LEU A 176 -5.37 22.37 0.68
N ALA A 177 -4.31 22.83 0.03
CA ALA A 177 -4.38 23.79 -1.07
C ALA A 177 -4.68 23.16 -2.45
N PHE A 178 -4.88 21.84 -2.55
CA PHE A 178 -5.13 21.20 -3.82
C PHE A 178 -6.46 21.70 -4.45
N PRO A 179 -6.48 22.03 -5.75
CA PRO A 179 -7.64 22.64 -6.37
C PRO A 179 -8.80 21.63 -6.53
N LYS A 180 -9.98 22.01 -6.01
CA LYS A 180 -11.22 21.22 -6.12
C LYS A 180 -11.73 21.11 -7.55
N GLU A 181 -11.42 22.09 -8.40
CA GLU A 181 -11.82 22.15 -9.81
C GLU A 181 -10.66 22.63 -10.69
N GLY A 182 -10.82 22.53 -12.01
CA GLY A 182 -9.81 22.95 -12.99
C GLY A 182 -8.87 21.83 -13.44
N GLU A 183 -8.09 22.12 -14.49
CA GLU A 183 -7.17 21.15 -15.08
C GLU A 183 -5.87 21.07 -14.26
N VAL A 184 -5.37 19.84 -14.10
CA VAL A 184 -4.09 19.57 -13.44
C VAL A 184 -3.13 19.03 -14.48
N LEU A 185 -1.94 19.61 -14.57
CA LEU A 185 -0.90 19.14 -15.46
C LEU A 185 -0.32 17.81 -14.94
N LEU A 186 -0.36 16.78 -15.78
CA LEU A 186 0.05 15.43 -15.44
C LEU A 186 1.25 14.97 -16.27
N GLU A 187 2.14 14.18 -15.66
CA GLU A 187 3.23 13.49 -16.38
C GLU A 187 2.71 12.43 -17.36
N SER A 188 1.49 11.93 -17.15
CA SER A 188 0.81 10.95 -18.00
C SER A 188 -0.70 11.09 -17.86
N TYR A 189 -1.44 10.91 -18.95
CA TYR A 189 -2.91 10.92 -18.94
C TYR A 189 -3.52 9.90 -17.94
N LYS A 190 -2.81 8.81 -17.65
CA LYS A 190 -3.25 7.78 -16.70
C LYS A 190 -3.33 8.28 -15.24
N HIS A 191 -2.71 9.42 -14.94
CA HIS A 191 -2.71 10.00 -13.60
C HIS A 191 -3.97 10.82 -13.30
N GLU A 192 -4.92 10.94 -14.25
CA GLU A 192 -6.17 11.66 -14.05
C GLU A 192 -6.98 11.09 -12.87
N VAL A 193 -7.02 9.76 -12.75
CA VAL A 193 -7.65 9.05 -11.61
C VAL A 193 -7.08 9.51 -10.26
N ARG A 194 -5.80 9.89 -10.20
CA ARG A 194 -5.17 10.38 -8.98
C ARG A 194 -5.69 11.78 -8.61
N VAL A 195 -5.99 12.63 -9.57
CA VAL A 195 -6.55 13.96 -9.33
C VAL A 195 -7.90 13.83 -8.63
N ASP A 196 -8.77 12.98 -9.16
CA ASP A 196 -10.09 12.70 -8.57
C ASP A 196 -9.95 12.07 -7.18
N THR A 197 -9.00 11.15 -7.03
CA THR A 197 -8.71 10.52 -5.73
C THR A 197 -8.27 11.55 -4.70
N ILE A 198 -7.39 12.50 -5.03
CA ILE A 198 -6.94 13.55 -4.11
C ILE A 198 -8.10 14.49 -3.73
N ARG A 199 -8.96 14.87 -4.69
CA ARG A 199 -10.15 15.68 -4.41
C ARG A 199 -11.10 14.97 -3.44
N LEU A 200 -11.38 13.69 -3.68
CA LEU A 200 -12.18 12.88 -2.77
C LEU A 200 -11.52 12.71 -1.40
N MET A 201 -10.18 12.59 -1.36
CA MET A 201 -9.43 12.55 -0.12
C MET A 201 -9.62 13.84 0.70
N GLN A 202 -9.63 15.02 0.08
CA GLN A 202 -9.88 16.28 0.81
C GLN A 202 -11.26 16.25 1.49
N GLU A 203 -12.30 15.82 0.77
CA GLU A 203 -13.65 15.70 1.34
C GLU A 203 -13.72 14.67 2.47
N LYS A 204 -13.06 13.51 2.30
CA LYS A 204 -13.03 12.46 3.33
C LYS A 204 -12.18 12.86 4.52
N TYR A 205 -11.13 13.63 4.34
CA TYR A 205 -10.28 14.12 5.43
C TYR A 205 -11.08 15.02 6.39
N GLU A 206 -11.98 15.86 5.85
CA GLU A 206 -12.87 16.68 6.67
C GLU A 206 -13.93 15.85 7.42
N LYS A 207 -14.49 14.82 6.78
CA LYS A 207 -15.62 14.03 7.33
C LYS A 207 -15.21 12.84 8.20
N HIS A 208 -14.08 12.23 7.89
CA HIS A 208 -13.57 10.98 8.44
C HIS A 208 -12.07 11.08 8.71
N PRO A 209 -11.64 12.00 9.61
CA PRO A 209 -10.22 12.27 9.84
C PRO A 209 -9.46 11.04 10.36
N HIS A 210 -10.15 10.08 10.98
CA HIS A 210 -9.56 8.82 11.46
C HIS A 210 -8.98 7.95 10.34
N LEU A 211 -9.36 8.16 9.08
CA LEU A 211 -8.80 7.46 7.92
C LEU A 211 -7.45 8.01 7.45
N PHE A 212 -6.99 9.10 8.08
CA PHE A 212 -5.78 9.82 7.71
C PHE A 212 -4.85 9.91 8.91
N MET A 213 -3.57 10.03 8.61
CA MET A 213 -2.56 10.26 9.63
C MET A 213 -1.53 11.25 9.13
N GLU A 214 -1.04 12.06 10.07
CA GLU A 214 -0.08 13.12 9.81
C GLU A 214 1.25 12.79 10.48
N LEU A 215 2.33 13.24 9.87
CA LEU A 215 3.66 13.13 10.42
C LEU A 215 4.57 14.24 9.88
N GLU A 216 5.47 14.71 10.73
CA GLU A 216 6.57 15.58 10.32
C GLU A 216 7.74 14.72 9.85
N LEU A 217 8.29 15.04 8.68
CA LEU A 217 9.50 14.40 8.17
C LEU A 217 10.65 15.41 8.18
N ALA A 218 11.82 14.94 8.62
CA ALA A 218 13.08 15.68 8.63
C ALA A 218 14.09 15.05 7.66
N LEU A 219 14.81 15.88 6.91
CA LEU A 219 15.83 15.49 5.92
C LEU A 219 17.11 16.33 6.04
#